data_AF-A0A136P5W5-F1
#
_entry.id   AF-A0A136P5W5-F1
#
_cell.length_a   1.000
_cell.length_b   1.000
_cell.length_c   1.000
_cell.angle_alpha   90.00
_cell.angle_beta   90.00
_cell.angle_gamma   90.00
#
_symmetry.space_group_name_H-M   'P 1'
#
loop_
_entity.id
_entity.type
_entity.pdbx_description
1 polymer ?
#
loop_
_entity_poly.entity_id
_entity_poly.type
_entity_poly.pdbx_seq_one_letter_code
_entity_poly.pdbx_strand_id
1 'polypeptide(L)'
;MINKKHLLRVLSWIIIVNCSFFIFNCSEKLDPDPLPLTVKQNLALLQNDPQFVMYFNFKKMRDTKFWEQFLSDSVFSAERNFGGFLSLINQAAGVSISNGIDEMYFSNSWIGDNAIVVKGTFDRKRVNDYITADTLYTKIDYPGGLVVYKQVDANLNFYFKDDFTLIASNYLKLIENTFTVTDTSNTGLLSNFNLMKEIEMIKYKENLWMISNQKLFIRGIFENFSDLNKKDKNVKPGGELPDSASINDTAQANEMSELYSIYKKINSVAFSLKMSDELEIVMQNECEDINS
;
A
#
# COMPACT_ATOMS: atom_id res chain seq x y z
N MET A 1 17.75 0.95 -26.08
CA MET A 1 16.32 0.57 -25.95
C MET A 1 16.22 -0.84 -25.42
N ILE A 2 16.02 -1.00 -24.11
CA ILE A 2 15.72 -2.32 -23.53
C ILE A 2 14.26 -2.64 -23.87
N ASN A 3 14.06 -3.79 -24.52
CA ASN A 3 12.75 -4.23 -24.98
C ASN A 3 11.81 -4.43 -23.76
N LYS A 4 10.62 -3.82 -23.73
CA LYS A 4 9.63 -3.93 -22.64
C LYS A 4 9.33 -5.40 -22.25
N LYS A 5 9.35 -6.33 -23.22
CA LYS A 5 9.21 -7.77 -22.96
C LYS A 5 10.39 -8.36 -22.18
N HIS A 6 11.58 -7.80 -22.35
CA HIS A 6 12.79 -8.24 -21.65
C HIS A 6 12.79 -7.74 -20.20
N LEU A 7 12.32 -6.51 -19.95
CA LEU A 7 12.16 -5.97 -18.59
C LEU A 7 11.11 -6.77 -17.79
N LEU A 8 9.95 -7.06 -18.39
CA LEU A 8 8.92 -7.90 -17.77
C LEU A 8 9.42 -9.31 -17.48
N ARG A 9 10.18 -9.93 -18.40
CA ARG A 9 10.79 -11.24 -18.17
C ARG A 9 11.83 -11.19 -17.06
N VAL A 10 12.68 -10.17 -17.02
CA VAL A 10 13.70 -10.02 -15.97
C VAL A 10 13.05 -9.79 -14.61
N LEU A 11 12.03 -8.93 -14.51
CA LEU A 11 11.23 -8.76 -13.29
C LEU A 11 10.56 -10.05 -12.84
N SER A 12 9.93 -10.81 -13.76
CA SER A 12 9.35 -12.11 -13.42
C SER A 12 10.41 -13.12 -12.95
N TRP A 13 11.59 -13.16 -13.58
CA TRP A 13 12.68 -14.04 -13.15
C TRP A 13 13.29 -13.63 -11.81
N ILE A 14 13.41 -12.33 -11.52
CA ILE A 14 13.88 -11.81 -10.22
C ILE A 14 12.87 -12.14 -9.13
N ILE A 15 11.57 -12.02 -9.41
CA ILE A 15 10.51 -12.41 -8.48
C ILE A 15 10.56 -13.93 -8.21
N ILE A 16 10.69 -14.76 -9.25
CA ILE A 16 10.75 -16.23 -9.13
C ILE A 16 12.01 -16.70 -8.38
N VAL A 17 13.18 -16.09 -8.64
CA VAL A 17 14.42 -16.45 -7.95
C VAL A 17 14.41 -16.01 -6.48
N ASN A 18 13.78 -14.87 -6.16
CA ASN A 18 13.54 -14.48 -4.77
C ASN A 18 12.50 -15.39 -4.09
N CYS A 19 11.57 -16.00 -4.84
CA CYS A 19 10.58 -16.93 -4.31
C CYS A 19 11.16 -18.17 -3.64
N SER A 20 12.22 -18.75 -4.19
CA SER A 20 12.90 -19.90 -3.57
C SER A 20 13.75 -19.52 -2.35
N PHE A 21 14.12 -18.23 -2.19
CA PHE A 21 14.77 -17.71 -0.99
C PHE A 21 13.80 -17.41 0.16
N PHE A 22 12.47 -17.35 -0.08
CA PHE A 22 11.48 -17.02 0.96
C PHE A 22 11.31 -18.05 2.07
N ILE A 23 11.85 -19.26 1.92
CA ILE A 23 11.76 -20.32 2.93
C ILE A 23 12.94 -20.28 3.92
N PHE A 24 14.05 -19.60 3.58
CA PHE A 24 15.28 -19.62 4.40
C PHE A 24 15.47 -18.40 5.32
N ASN A 25 14.65 -17.34 5.21
CA ASN A 25 14.92 -16.08 5.89
C ASN A 25 14.21 -15.85 7.24
N CYS A 26 13.63 -16.87 7.87
CA CYS A 26 13.16 -16.77 9.26
C CYS A 26 14.31 -16.62 10.30
N SER A 27 15.59 -16.51 9.87
CA SER A 27 16.75 -16.52 10.77
C SER A 27 17.79 -15.40 10.51
N GLU A 28 17.67 -14.65 9.41
CA GLU A 28 18.65 -13.62 9.10
C GLU A 28 18.26 -12.32 9.81
N LYS A 29 19.10 -11.89 10.78
CA LYS A 29 18.97 -10.57 11.40
C LYS A 29 19.17 -9.51 10.33
N LEU A 30 18.07 -9.02 9.80
CA LEU A 30 18.06 -7.88 8.90
C LEU A 30 18.50 -6.65 9.71
N ASP A 31 19.34 -5.82 9.12
CA ASP A 31 19.72 -4.50 9.65
C ASP A 31 18.70 -3.47 9.13
N PRO A 32 17.68 -3.08 9.93
CA PRO A 32 16.62 -2.22 9.47
C PRO A 32 17.06 -0.75 9.45
N ASP A 33 16.66 -0.01 8.41
CA ASP A 33 16.83 1.46 8.40
C ASP A 33 15.96 2.10 9.47
N PRO A 34 16.37 3.18 10.15
CA PRO A 34 15.50 3.86 11.11
C PRO A 34 14.25 4.40 10.42
N LEU A 35 13.07 4.22 11.02
CA LEU A 35 11.84 4.84 10.52
C LEU A 35 11.94 6.36 10.66
N PRO A 36 11.85 7.15 9.56
CA PRO A 36 11.93 8.60 9.67
C PRO A 36 10.82 9.14 10.58
N LEU A 37 11.15 10.11 11.43
CA LEU A 37 10.22 10.65 12.42
C LEU A 37 8.93 11.19 11.77
N THR A 38 9.07 11.88 10.64
CA THR A 38 7.94 12.40 9.87
C THR A 38 7.02 11.29 9.37
N VAL A 39 7.60 10.19 8.88
CA VAL A 39 6.86 9.00 8.44
C VAL A 39 6.11 8.41 9.63
N LYS A 40 6.79 8.23 10.77
CA LYS A 40 6.19 7.70 12.01
C LYS A 40 5.01 8.55 12.48
N GLN A 41 5.13 9.86 12.47
CA GLN A 41 4.05 10.78 12.87
C GLN A 41 2.82 10.63 11.97
N ASN A 42 3.01 10.50 10.65
CA ASN A 42 1.89 10.34 9.71
C ASN A 42 1.17 8.98 9.88
N LEU A 43 1.83 7.94 10.40
CA LEU A 43 1.17 6.67 10.72
C LEU A 43 0.08 6.83 11.78
N ALA A 44 0.15 7.87 12.63
CA ALA A 44 -0.90 8.16 13.63
C ALA A 44 -2.26 8.54 13.01
N LEU A 45 -2.26 8.92 11.73
CA LEU A 45 -3.44 9.30 10.95
C LEU A 45 -4.10 8.12 10.24
N LEU A 46 -3.44 6.95 10.24
CA LEU A 46 -4.00 5.72 9.69
C LEU A 46 -4.86 5.00 10.73
N GLN A 47 -5.68 4.06 10.27
CA GLN A 47 -6.47 3.22 11.16
C GLN A 47 -5.59 2.32 12.05
N ASN A 48 -6.12 1.96 13.23
CA ASN A 48 -5.39 1.19 14.23
C ASN A 48 -5.15 -0.27 13.82
N ASP A 49 -6.15 -0.93 13.22
CA ASP A 49 -6.06 -2.35 12.88
C ASP A 49 -6.27 -2.58 11.37
N PRO A 50 -5.31 -2.17 10.53
CA PRO A 50 -5.40 -2.37 9.10
C PRO A 50 -5.06 -3.81 8.71
N GLN A 51 -5.66 -4.25 7.61
CA GLN A 51 -5.27 -5.46 6.90
C GLN A 51 -3.86 -5.35 6.32
N PHE A 52 -3.54 -4.21 5.72
CA PHE A 52 -2.20 -3.88 5.27
C PHE A 52 -1.96 -2.38 5.32
N VAL A 53 -0.68 -2.01 5.37
CA VAL A 53 -0.20 -0.63 5.32
C VAL A 53 0.79 -0.50 4.17
N MET A 54 0.72 0.60 3.45
CA MET A 54 1.61 0.91 2.35
C MET A 54 2.05 2.36 2.42
N TYR A 55 3.32 2.60 2.12
CA TYR A 55 3.95 3.91 2.08
C TYR A 55 4.68 4.11 0.77
N PHE A 56 4.56 5.32 0.23
CA PHE A 56 5.27 5.81 -0.94
C PHE A 56 5.93 7.14 -0.64
N ASN A 57 7.19 7.27 -1.02
CA ASN A 57 7.92 8.53 -1.07
C ASN A 57 8.21 8.88 -2.53
N PHE A 58 7.21 9.46 -3.19
CA PHE A 58 7.33 9.85 -4.59
C PHE A 58 8.38 10.92 -4.79
N LYS A 59 8.56 11.84 -3.84
CA LYS A 59 9.62 12.85 -3.90
C LYS A 59 11.00 12.19 -4.04
N LYS A 60 11.32 11.26 -3.14
CA LYS A 60 12.62 10.58 -3.17
C LYS A 60 12.76 9.66 -4.39
N MET A 61 11.68 9.02 -4.83
CA MET A 61 11.71 8.20 -6.03
C MET A 61 11.93 9.04 -7.30
N ARG A 62 11.28 10.21 -7.42
CA ARG A 62 11.43 11.14 -8.57
C ARG A 62 12.85 11.61 -8.76
N ASP A 63 13.61 11.77 -7.68
CA ASP A 63 15.00 12.23 -7.72
C ASP A 63 16.00 11.15 -8.21
N THR A 64 15.51 9.98 -8.64
CA THR A 64 16.34 8.86 -9.09
C THR A 64 16.40 8.74 -10.61
N LYS A 65 17.55 8.30 -11.13
CA LYS A 65 17.70 8.00 -12.57
C LYS A 65 16.74 6.91 -13.03
N PHE A 66 16.44 5.94 -12.15
CA PHE A 66 15.48 4.89 -12.47
C PHE A 66 14.10 5.46 -12.78
N TRP A 67 13.64 6.43 -11.99
CA TRP A 67 12.34 7.07 -12.23
C TRP A 67 12.28 7.80 -13.56
N GLU A 68 13.29 8.62 -13.86
CA GLU A 68 13.40 9.34 -15.13
C GLU A 68 13.39 8.40 -16.33
N GLN A 69 14.05 7.24 -16.22
CA GLN A 69 14.23 6.32 -17.35
C GLN A 69 13.05 5.37 -17.59
N PHE A 70 12.33 4.95 -16.53
CA PHE A 70 11.39 3.83 -16.63
C PHE A 70 9.96 4.14 -16.16
N LEU A 71 9.77 5.19 -15.37
CA LEU A 71 8.49 5.45 -14.70
C LEU A 71 7.75 6.67 -15.23
N SER A 72 8.41 7.57 -15.96
CA SER A 72 7.77 8.80 -16.48
C SER A 72 6.46 8.51 -17.22
N ASP A 73 6.42 7.52 -18.12
CA ASP A 73 5.23 7.27 -18.95
C ASP A 73 4.28 6.22 -18.35
N SER A 74 4.83 5.31 -17.54
CA SER A 74 4.12 4.15 -16.97
C SER A 74 3.25 4.56 -15.77
N VAL A 75 3.72 5.50 -14.95
CA VAL A 75 3.02 5.97 -13.74
C VAL A 75 1.74 6.72 -14.09
N PHE A 76 1.69 7.47 -15.20
CA PHE A 76 0.45 8.10 -15.69
C PHE A 76 -0.65 7.09 -16.04
N SER A 77 -0.28 5.84 -16.40
CA SER A 77 -1.25 4.77 -16.60
C SER A 77 -1.68 4.10 -15.29
N ALA A 78 -0.78 4.03 -14.31
CA ALA A 78 -1.05 3.50 -12.97
C ALA A 78 -1.92 4.45 -12.13
N GLU A 79 -1.86 5.77 -12.33
CA GLU A 79 -2.77 6.73 -11.69
C GLU A 79 -4.24 6.47 -12.03
N ARG A 80 -4.53 5.90 -13.20
CA ARG A 80 -5.89 5.45 -13.55
C ARG A 80 -6.29 4.18 -12.80
N ASN A 81 -5.33 3.36 -12.38
CA ASN A 81 -5.53 2.08 -11.69
C ASN A 81 -5.48 2.19 -10.16
N PHE A 82 -4.80 3.19 -9.60
CA PHE A 82 -4.75 3.48 -8.15
C PHE A 82 -6.05 4.11 -7.59
N GLY A 83 -7.10 4.18 -8.41
CA GLY A 83 -8.46 4.55 -8.00
C GLY A 83 -8.85 5.97 -8.35
N GLY A 84 -10.16 6.24 -8.32
CA GLY A 84 -10.74 7.55 -8.62
C GLY A 84 -10.22 8.70 -7.75
N PHE A 85 -9.60 8.40 -6.59
CA PHE A 85 -9.07 9.40 -5.67
C PHE A 85 -7.85 10.18 -6.20
N LEU A 86 -6.83 9.50 -6.73
CA LEU A 86 -5.67 10.21 -7.28
C LEU A 86 -6.04 10.98 -8.54
N SER A 87 -6.96 10.44 -9.33
CA SER A 87 -7.57 11.16 -10.46
C SER A 87 -8.32 12.41 -9.99
N LEU A 88 -9.07 12.32 -8.89
CA LEU A 88 -9.79 13.43 -8.28
C LEU A 88 -8.85 14.51 -7.79
N ILE A 89 -7.79 14.13 -7.06
CA ILE A 89 -6.74 15.05 -6.61
C ILE A 89 -6.08 15.72 -7.81
N ASN A 90 -5.76 14.98 -8.87
CA ASN A 90 -5.14 15.55 -10.05
C ASN A 90 -6.06 16.57 -10.74
N GLN A 91 -7.33 16.22 -10.95
CA GLN A 91 -8.31 17.12 -11.56
C GLN A 91 -8.53 18.38 -10.71
N ALA A 92 -8.74 18.22 -9.41
CA ALA A 92 -9.10 19.29 -8.49
C ALA A 92 -7.91 20.15 -8.05
N ALA A 93 -6.75 19.54 -7.77
CA ALA A 93 -5.59 20.23 -7.20
C ALA A 93 -4.44 20.43 -8.20
N GLY A 94 -4.49 19.81 -9.39
CA GLY A 94 -3.41 19.90 -10.38
C GLY A 94 -2.13 19.17 -9.98
N VAL A 95 -2.21 18.25 -9.00
CA VAL A 95 -1.07 17.48 -8.51
C VAL A 95 -1.20 16.01 -8.86
N SER A 96 -0.08 15.35 -9.07
CA SER A 96 0.03 13.97 -9.49
C SER A 96 1.21 13.30 -8.78
N ILE A 97 1.33 11.99 -8.92
CA ILE A 97 2.50 11.24 -8.44
C ILE A 97 3.78 11.76 -9.11
N SER A 98 3.66 12.14 -10.39
CA SER A 98 4.78 12.68 -11.16
C SER A 98 5.16 14.12 -10.76
N ASN A 99 4.24 14.87 -10.17
CA ASN A 99 4.42 16.28 -9.85
C ASN A 99 3.46 16.74 -8.75
N GLY A 100 3.99 17.09 -7.57
CA GLY A 100 3.23 17.75 -6.50
C GLY A 100 2.77 16.85 -5.35
N ILE A 101 2.62 15.54 -5.55
CA ILE A 101 2.42 14.57 -4.44
C ILE A 101 3.79 14.07 -3.99
N ASP A 102 4.18 14.33 -2.75
CA ASP A 102 5.49 13.96 -2.21
C ASP A 102 5.47 12.60 -1.52
N GLU A 103 4.49 12.36 -0.64
CA GLU A 103 4.35 11.12 0.11
C GLU A 103 2.89 10.66 0.09
N MET A 104 2.69 9.35 0.13
CA MET A 104 1.37 8.75 0.26
C MET A 104 1.41 7.58 1.23
N TYR A 105 0.44 7.56 2.12
CA TYR A 105 0.21 6.49 3.08
C TYR A 105 -1.16 5.90 2.79
N PHE A 106 -1.24 4.58 2.75
CA PHE A 106 -2.47 3.86 2.48
C PHE A 106 -2.62 2.74 3.50
N SER A 107 -3.83 2.56 4.01
CA SER A 107 -4.20 1.37 4.75
C SER A 107 -5.63 0.98 4.44
N ASN A 108 -5.96 -0.30 4.55
CA ASN A 108 -7.31 -0.81 4.37
C ASN A 108 -7.69 -1.77 5.50
N SER A 109 -8.95 -1.81 5.92
CA SER A 109 -9.48 -2.78 6.90
C SER A 109 -10.14 -3.97 6.20
N TRP A 110 -10.37 -5.04 6.96
CA TRP A 110 -11.09 -6.23 6.48
C TRP A 110 -12.49 -5.96 5.93
N ILE A 111 -13.19 -4.96 6.46
CA ILE A 111 -14.54 -4.59 6.02
C ILE A 111 -14.51 -3.57 4.87
N GLY A 112 -13.33 -3.24 4.34
CA GLY A 112 -13.16 -2.37 3.19
C GLY A 112 -12.97 -0.89 3.53
N ASP A 113 -12.78 -0.52 4.80
CA ASP A 113 -12.51 0.87 5.17
C ASP A 113 -11.09 1.24 4.78
N ASN A 114 -10.92 2.25 3.94
CA ASN A 114 -9.60 2.74 3.55
C ASN A 114 -9.25 4.03 4.28
N ALA A 115 -7.99 4.20 4.66
CA ALA A 115 -7.45 5.46 5.12
C ALA A 115 -6.26 5.83 4.23
N ILE A 116 -6.30 7.05 3.70
CA ILE A 116 -5.30 7.58 2.78
C ILE A 116 -4.81 8.91 3.35
N VAL A 117 -3.50 9.06 3.46
CA VAL A 117 -2.84 10.33 3.78
C VAL A 117 -1.96 10.69 2.61
N VAL A 118 -2.13 11.89 2.09
CA VAL A 118 -1.36 12.41 0.96
C VAL A 118 -0.64 13.66 1.42
N LYS A 119 0.67 13.69 1.24
CA LYS A 119 1.48 14.89 1.46
C LYS A 119 1.93 15.47 0.14
N GLY A 120 1.92 16.79 0.03
CA GLY A 120 2.27 17.47 -1.21
C GLY A 120 2.02 18.96 -1.15
N THR A 121 2.08 19.60 -2.32
CA THR A 121 1.78 21.04 -2.45
C THR A 121 0.47 21.21 -3.19
N PHE A 122 -0.60 21.52 -2.48
CA PHE A 122 -1.95 21.58 -3.05
C PHE A 122 -2.38 23.02 -3.36
N ASP A 123 -2.93 23.27 -4.56
CA ASP A 123 -3.64 24.51 -4.84
C ASP A 123 -5.05 24.45 -4.21
N ARG A 124 -5.15 24.87 -2.95
CA ARG A 124 -6.41 24.86 -2.20
C ARG A 124 -7.50 25.72 -2.83
N LYS A 125 -7.12 26.81 -3.51
CA LYS A 125 -8.10 27.65 -4.18
C LYS A 125 -8.73 26.86 -5.32
N ARG A 126 -7.91 26.23 -6.16
CA ARG A 126 -8.39 25.38 -7.25
C ARG A 126 -9.24 24.21 -6.76
N VAL A 127 -8.85 23.57 -5.66
CA VAL A 127 -9.64 22.49 -5.05
C VAL A 127 -11.00 23.01 -4.58
N ASN A 128 -11.03 24.14 -3.89
CA ASN A 128 -12.28 24.75 -3.43
C ASN A 128 -13.17 25.20 -4.61
N ASP A 129 -12.58 25.78 -5.65
CA ASP A 129 -13.29 26.21 -6.85
C ASP A 129 -13.91 24.99 -7.57
N TYR A 130 -13.15 23.90 -7.71
CA TYR A 130 -13.60 22.65 -8.32
C TYR A 130 -14.75 22.01 -7.52
N ILE A 131 -14.58 21.84 -6.21
CA ILE A 131 -15.58 21.24 -5.32
C ILE A 131 -16.87 22.05 -5.27
N THR A 132 -16.76 23.39 -5.34
CA THR A 132 -17.95 24.26 -5.27
C THR A 132 -18.72 24.28 -6.59
N ALA A 133 -18.06 24.02 -7.71
CA ALA A 133 -18.69 23.98 -9.03
C ALA A 133 -19.32 22.61 -9.38
N ASP A 134 -18.90 21.53 -8.72
CA ASP A 134 -19.32 20.16 -9.03
C ASP A 134 -20.40 19.66 -8.05
N THR A 135 -21.58 19.31 -8.60
CA THR A 135 -22.73 18.80 -7.84
C THR A 135 -22.50 17.44 -7.20
N LEU A 136 -21.44 16.73 -7.56
CA LEU A 136 -21.06 15.44 -6.98
C LEU A 136 -20.39 15.57 -5.62
N TYR A 137 -20.15 16.79 -5.14
CA TYR A 137 -19.57 17.04 -3.83
C TYR A 137 -20.59 17.63 -2.85
N THR A 138 -20.50 17.14 -1.61
CA THR A 138 -21.15 17.77 -0.47
C THR A 138 -20.11 18.26 0.54
N LYS A 139 -20.43 19.35 1.23
CA LYS A 139 -19.63 19.91 2.31
C LYS A 139 -20.26 19.54 3.64
N ILE A 140 -19.44 19.12 4.59
CA ILE A 140 -19.83 18.82 5.97
C ILE A 140 -18.99 19.75 6.85
N ASP A 141 -19.64 20.73 7.47
CA ASP A 141 -19.00 21.67 8.36
C ASP A 141 -18.88 21.08 9.78
N TYR A 142 -17.68 21.15 10.35
CA TYR A 142 -17.38 20.73 11.71
C TYR A 142 -17.00 21.93 12.60
N PRO A 143 -17.11 21.79 13.94
CA PRO A 143 -16.62 22.80 14.87
C PRO A 143 -15.15 23.16 14.61
N GLY A 144 -14.79 24.43 14.85
CA GLY A 144 -13.43 24.92 14.62
C GLY A 144 -13.10 25.26 13.16
N GLY A 145 -14.10 25.30 12.27
CA GLY A 145 -13.92 25.70 10.87
C GLY A 145 -13.33 24.61 9.99
N LEU A 146 -13.31 23.36 10.46
CA LEU A 146 -12.95 22.21 9.66
C LEU A 146 -14.07 21.89 8.67
N VAL A 147 -13.71 21.69 7.41
CA VAL A 147 -14.65 21.34 6.33
C VAL A 147 -14.23 19.99 5.75
N VAL A 148 -15.13 19.02 5.82
CA VAL A 148 -14.96 17.72 5.14
C VAL A 148 -15.74 17.76 3.83
N TYR A 149 -15.08 17.34 2.77
CA TYR A 149 -15.66 17.20 1.44
C TYR A 149 -15.99 15.75 1.18
N LYS A 150 -17.21 15.47 0.73
CA LYS A 150 -17.64 14.13 0.34
C LYS A 150 -17.95 14.10 -1.15
N GLN A 151 -17.23 13.27 -1.89
CA GLN A 151 -17.62 12.88 -3.24
C GLN A 151 -18.64 11.74 -3.12
N VAL A 152 -19.85 11.96 -3.64
CA VAL A 152 -21.01 11.08 -3.40
C VAL A 152 -20.88 9.73 -4.09
N ASP A 153 -20.55 9.70 -5.38
CA ASP A 153 -20.55 8.47 -6.20
C ASP A 153 -19.46 7.47 -5.80
N ALA A 154 -18.28 7.97 -5.45
CA ALA A 154 -17.13 7.20 -5.01
C ALA A 154 -17.17 6.89 -3.52
N ASN A 155 -18.18 7.41 -2.80
CA ASN A 155 -18.29 7.38 -1.34
C ASN A 155 -16.95 7.73 -0.67
N LEU A 156 -16.37 8.87 -1.03
CA LEU A 156 -15.04 9.26 -0.57
C LEU A 156 -15.13 10.58 0.18
N ASN A 157 -14.65 10.58 1.42
CA ASN A 157 -14.57 11.77 2.26
C ASN A 157 -13.10 12.22 2.31
N PHE A 158 -12.84 13.51 2.26
CA PHE A 158 -11.51 14.05 2.47
C PHE A 158 -11.53 15.44 3.07
N TYR A 159 -10.43 15.82 3.71
CA TYR A 159 -10.22 17.17 4.21
C TYR A 159 -8.73 17.52 4.20
N PHE A 160 -8.44 18.81 4.24
CA PHE A 160 -7.09 19.32 4.43
C PHE A 160 -6.81 19.43 5.93
N LYS A 161 -5.86 18.62 6.42
CA LYS A 161 -5.41 18.71 7.81
C LYS A 161 -4.55 19.95 8.03
N ASP A 162 -3.67 20.22 7.08
CA ASP A 162 -2.78 21.38 7.03
C ASP A 162 -2.44 21.68 5.56
N ASP A 163 -1.60 22.68 5.31
CA ASP A 163 -1.31 23.19 3.95
C ASP A 163 -0.65 22.16 3.04
N PHE A 164 -0.07 21.11 3.63
CA PHE A 164 0.69 20.09 2.93
C PHE A 164 0.13 18.67 3.14
N THR A 165 -0.95 18.50 3.88
CA THR A 165 -1.51 17.19 4.23
C THR A 165 -3.01 17.12 3.93
N LEU A 166 -3.38 16.17 3.09
CA LEU A 166 -4.76 15.80 2.78
C LEU A 166 -5.02 14.39 3.33
N ILE A 167 -6.15 14.23 4.01
CA ILE A 167 -6.60 12.95 4.55
C ILE A 167 -7.88 12.55 3.84
N ALA A 168 -7.97 11.30 3.39
CA ALA A 168 -9.14 10.76 2.71
C ALA A 168 -9.51 9.35 3.19
N SER A 169 -10.79 9.04 3.14
CA SER A 169 -11.35 7.75 3.54
C SER A 169 -12.76 7.57 3.00
N ASN A 170 -13.12 6.34 2.63
CA ASN A 170 -14.49 5.95 2.35
C ASN A 170 -15.39 5.83 3.60
N TYR A 171 -14.78 5.91 4.78
CA TYR A 171 -15.46 5.83 6.06
C TYR A 171 -15.28 7.12 6.86
N LEU A 172 -16.34 7.92 6.96
CA LEU A 172 -16.30 9.25 7.58
C LEU A 172 -15.75 9.21 9.02
N LYS A 173 -15.99 8.13 9.77
CA LYS A 173 -15.49 8.03 11.14
C LYS A 173 -13.97 8.02 11.22
N LEU A 174 -13.28 7.45 10.22
CA LEU A 174 -11.82 7.49 10.16
C LEU A 174 -11.31 8.91 9.93
N ILE A 175 -11.99 9.71 9.11
CA ILE A 175 -11.68 11.14 8.96
C ILE A 175 -11.83 11.86 10.30
N GLU A 176 -12.96 11.69 10.98
CA GLU A 176 -13.23 12.36 12.26
C GLU A 176 -12.19 12.04 13.33
N ASN A 177 -11.70 10.80 13.37
CA ASN A 177 -10.69 10.37 14.32
C ASN A 177 -9.35 11.12 14.13
N THR A 178 -9.11 11.73 12.97
CA THR A 178 -7.85 12.44 12.66
C THR A 178 -7.86 13.93 13.02
N PHE A 179 -9.02 14.51 13.38
CA PHE A 179 -9.15 15.94 13.68
C PHE A 179 -8.32 16.38 14.88
N THR A 180 -8.20 15.53 15.89
CA THR A 180 -7.48 15.84 17.14
C THR A 180 -6.04 15.31 17.15
N VAL A 181 -5.62 14.60 16.10
CA VAL A 181 -4.28 14.02 16.02
C VAL A 181 -3.25 15.13 15.87
N THR A 182 -2.23 15.12 16.72
CA THR A 182 -1.07 16.02 16.71
C THR A 182 0.21 15.23 16.52
N ASP A 183 1.33 15.92 16.29
CA ASP A 183 2.66 15.31 16.12
C ASP A 183 3.15 14.49 17.34
N THR A 184 2.51 14.68 18.50
CA THR A 184 2.80 13.97 19.75
C THR A 184 1.76 12.89 20.08
N SER A 185 0.74 12.72 19.24
CA SER A 185 -0.35 11.76 19.49
C SER A 185 0.12 10.33 19.26
N ASN A 186 -0.25 9.44 20.18
CA ASN A 186 -0.04 8.00 20.03
C ASN A 186 -1.38 7.31 19.68
N THR A 187 -1.88 7.58 18.48
CA THR A 187 -3.19 7.15 17.98
C THR A 187 -3.05 6.38 16.67
N GLY A 188 -4.17 5.87 16.14
CA GLY A 188 -4.18 5.24 14.83
C GLY A 188 -3.25 4.03 14.80
N LEU A 189 -2.43 3.90 13.76
CA LEU A 189 -1.50 2.78 13.65
C LEU A 189 -0.45 2.74 14.76
N LEU A 190 -0.12 3.87 15.38
CA LEU A 190 0.89 3.92 16.44
C LEU A 190 0.46 3.18 17.71
N SER A 191 -0.86 2.99 17.93
CA SER A 191 -1.36 2.16 19.02
C SER A 191 -1.28 0.65 18.75
N ASN A 192 -0.95 0.22 17.53
CA ASN A 192 -0.78 -1.18 17.17
C ASN A 192 0.68 -1.61 17.35
N PHE A 193 1.04 -1.96 18.59
CA PHE A 193 2.42 -2.32 18.94
C PHE A 193 2.99 -3.47 18.10
N ASN A 194 2.17 -4.47 17.79
CA ASN A 194 2.60 -5.61 16.99
C ASN A 194 2.97 -5.16 15.58
N LEU A 195 2.06 -4.47 14.88
CA LEU A 195 2.34 -4.01 13.52
C LEU A 195 3.45 -2.97 13.46
N MET A 196 3.55 -2.09 14.47
CA MET A 196 4.65 -1.12 14.57
C MET A 196 6.01 -1.78 14.76
N LYS A 197 6.10 -2.84 15.58
CA LYS A 197 7.33 -3.64 15.72
C LYS A 197 7.77 -4.17 14.35
N GLU A 198 6.84 -4.71 13.58
CA GLU A 198 7.14 -5.24 12.24
C GLU A 198 7.54 -4.14 11.25
N ILE A 199 6.88 -2.97 11.29
CA ILE A 199 7.26 -1.80 10.48
C ILE A 199 8.70 -1.37 10.80
N GLU A 200 9.09 -1.32 12.08
CA GLU A 200 10.45 -0.93 12.48
C GLU A 200 11.51 -1.93 11.99
N MET A 201 11.14 -3.16 11.61
CA MET A 201 12.06 -4.16 11.04
C MET A 201 12.23 -4.10 9.51
N ILE A 202 11.44 -3.26 8.82
CA ILE A 202 11.49 -3.14 7.35
C ILE A 202 12.83 -2.55 6.88
N LYS A 203 13.45 -3.11 5.84
CA LYS A 203 14.57 -2.48 5.13
C LYS A 203 14.07 -1.49 4.07
N TYR A 204 14.87 -0.51 3.71
CA TYR A 204 14.59 0.42 2.60
C TYR A 204 13.33 1.25 2.83
N LYS A 205 13.21 1.82 4.04
CA LYS A 205 12.02 2.59 4.46
C LYS A 205 11.85 3.93 3.76
N GLU A 206 12.82 4.35 2.95
CA GLU A 206 12.86 5.70 2.41
C GLU A 206 12.09 5.88 1.08
N ASN A 207 11.89 4.82 0.28
CA ASN A 207 11.20 4.90 -1.02
C ASN A 207 9.79 4.32 -1.00
N LEU A 208 9.66 2.99 -0.87
CA LEU A 208 8.37 2.31 -0.87
C LEU A 208 8.43 1.10 0.04
N TRP A 209 7.40 0.93 0.85
CA TRP A 209 7.18 -0.33 1.56
C TRP A 209 5.69 -0.64 1.73
N MET A 210 5.38 -1.92 1.84
CA MET A 210 4.07 -2.47 2.18
C MET A 210 4.27 -3.52 3.25
N ILE A 211 3.34 -3.60 4.20
CA ILE A 211 3.36 -4.63 5.23
C ILE A 211 1.95 -5.11 5.56
N SER A 212 1.84 -6.40 5.86
CA SER A 212 0.65 -7.02 6.44
C SER A 212 1.05 -8.03 7.50
N ASN A 213 0.35 -8.02 8.63
CA ASN A 213 0.39 -9.09 9.64
C ASN A 213 -0.87 -9.97 9.61
N GLN A 214 -1.75 -9.77 8.63
CA GLN A 214 -2.99 -10.54 8.51
C GLN A 214 -2.78 -11.84 7.73
N LYS A 215 -2.99 -12.98 8.40
CA LYS A 215 -2.77 -14.32 7.84
C LYS A 215 -3.54 -14.58 6.55
N LEU A 216 -4.79 -14.14 6.45
CA LEU A 216 -5.61 -14.33 5.25
C LEU A 216 -5.13 -13.48 4.07
N PHE A 217 -4.66 -12.25 4.32
CA PHE A 217 -4.05 -11.43 3.27
C PHE A 217 -2.73 -12.04 2.80
N ILE A 218 -1.89 -12.47 3.75
CA ILE A 218 -0.64 -13.18 3.48
C ILE A 218 -0.91 -14.43 2.62
N ARG A 219 -1.91 -15.24 2.98
CA ARG A 219 -2.34 -16.40 2.19
C ARG A 219 -2.68 -15.98 0.75
N GLY A 220 -3.48 -14.93 0.57
CA GLY A 220 -3.85 -14.43 -0.76
C GLY A 220 -2.63 -14.00 -1.60
N ILE A 221 -1.60 -13.41 -0.99
CA ILE A 221 -0.34 -13.10 -1.68
C ILE A 221 0.32 -14.38 -2.21
N PHE A 222 0.47 -15.40 -1.36
CA PHE A 222 1.10 -16.66 -1.74
C PHE A 222 0.28 -17.46 -2.76
N GLU A 223 -1.04 -17.45 -2.67
CA GLU A 223 -1.93 -18.06 -3.67
C GLU A 223 -1.76 -17.39 -5.03
N ASN A 224 -1.77 -16.05 -5.08
CA ASN A 224 -1.52 -15.32 -6.33
C ASN A 224 -0.13 -15.64 -6.93
N PHE A 225 0.91 -15.79 -6.10
CA PHE A 225 2.23 -16.22 -6.59
C PHE A 225 2.24 -17.65 -7.11
N SER A 226 1.57 -18.57 -6.43
CA SER A 226 1.44 -19.96 -6.88
C SER A 226 0.75 -20.04 -8.24
N ASP A 227 -0.32 -19.27 -8.42
CA ASP A 227 -1.08 -19.21 -9.66
C ASP A 227 -0.27 -18.61 -10.82
N LEU A 228 0.58 -17.60 -10.57
CA LEU A 228 1.49 -17.03 -11.57
C LEU A 228 2.52 -18.04 -12.10
N ASN A 229 2.90 -19.02 -11.29
CA ASN A 229 3.82 -20.09 -11.68
C ASN A 229 3.11 -21.21 -12.47
N LYS A 230 1.77 -21.32 -12.33
CA LYS A 230 0.93 -22.29 -13.07
C LYS A 230 0.53 -21.72 -14.43
N LYS A 231 1.51 -21.57 -15.31
CA LYS A 231 1.40 -20.96 -16.65
C LYS A 231 0.47 -21.64 -17.68
N ASP A 232 -0.42 -22.55 -17.29
CA ASP A 232 -1.21 -23.32 -18.28
C ASP A 232 -2.73 -23.39 -18.03
N LYS A 233 -3.32 -22.58 -17.14
CA LYS A 233 -4.78 -22.52 -17.05
C LYS A 233 -5.27 -21.08 -17.10
N ASN A 234 -6.26 -20.84 -17.96
CA ASN A 234 -7.04 -19.61 -18.10
C ASN A 234 -7.81 -19.28 -16.80
N VAL A 235 -7.13 -19.13 -15.69
CA VAL A 235 -7.71 -18.76 -14.40
C VAL A 235 -7.45 -17.28 -14.22
N LYS A 236 -8.51 -16.49 -14.24
CA LYS A 236 -8.42 -15.08 -13.86
C LYS A 236 -8.05 -15.01 -12.38
N PRO A 237 -7.07 -14.18 -11.98
CA PRO A 237 -6.77 -13.95 -10.58
C PRO A 237 -8.01 -13.39 -9.86
N GLY A 238 -8.37 -13.94 -8.70
CA GLY A 238 -9.41 -13.39 -7.82
C GLY A 238 -10.85 -13.87 -8.03
N GLY A 239 -11.09 -14.97 -8.73
CA GLY A 239 -12.40 -15.61 -8.74
C GLY A 239 -12.52 -16.64 -7.60
N GLU A 240 -13.52 -16.50 -6.73
CA GLU A 240 -13.93 -17.60 -5.85
C GLU A 240 -14.21 -18.83 -6.70
N LEU A 241 -13.50 -19.93 -6.45
CA LEU A 241 -13.87 -21.23 -7.01
C LEU A 241 -15.20 -21.64 -6.38
N PRO A 242 -16.26 -21.94 -7.16
CA PRO A 242 -17.49 -22.46 -6.59
C PRO A 242 -17.21 -23.82 -5.94
N ASP A 243 -17.83 -24.07 -4.79
CA ASP A 243 -17.71 -25.26 -3.92
C ASP A 243 -18.03 -26.63 -4.59
N SER A 244 -18.19 -26.68 -5.90
CA SER A 244 -18.60 -27.88 -6.65
C SER A 244 -17.57 -28.37 -7.68
N ALA A 245 -16.37 -27.80 -7.77
CA ALA A 245 -15.30 -28.37 -8.57
C ALA A 245 -14.63 -29.55 -7.84
N SER A 246 -15.04 -30.77 -8.16
CA SER A 246 -14.34 -31.99 -7.73
C SER A 246 -12.93 -32.03 -8.33
N ILE A 247 -11.92 -31.72 -7.50
CA ILE A 247 -10.51 -31.81 -7.86
C ILE A 247 -10.08 -33.27 -7.69
N ASN A 248 -10.13 -34.05 -8.77
CA ASN A 248 -9.33 -35.27 -8.87
C ASN A 248 -7.94 -34.89 -9.40
N ASP A 249 -7.02 -34.55 -8.50
CA ASP A 249 -5.57 -34.53 -8.77
C ASP A 249 -4.78 -34.54 -7.45
N THR A 250 -4.25 -35.70 -7.10
CA THR A 250 -3.45 -35.95 -5.89
C THR A 250 -2.17 -35.10 -5.80
N ALA A 251 -1.68 -34.57 -6.93
CA ALA A 251 -0.57 -33.62 -6.97
C ALA A 251 -0.94 -32.21 -6.49
N GLN A 252 -2.17 -31.77 -6.80
CA GLN A 252 -2.65 -30.43 -6.44
C GLN A 252 -2.96 -30.32 -4.94
N ALA A 253 -3.37 -31.44 -4.32
CA ALA A 253 -3.58 -31.55 -2.87
C ALA A 253 -2.26 -31.43 -2.08
N ASN A 254 -1.15 -31.98 -2.59
CA ASN A 254 0.17 -31.89 -1.93
C ASN A 254 0.75 -30.48 -2.00
N GLU A 255 0.67 -29.79 -3.14
CA GLU A 255 1.14 -28.39 -3.25
C GLU A 255 0.31 -27.42 -2.39
N MET A 256 -1.02 -27.61 -2.30
CA MET A 256 -1.86 -26.83 -1.39
C MET A 256 -1.49 -27.08 0.07
N SER A 257 -1.19 -28.34 0.44
CA SER A 257 -0.74 -28.71 1.79
C SER A 257 0.60 -28.06 2.15
N GLU A 258 1.54 -27.99 1.20
CA GLU A 258 2.86 -27.40 1.41
C GLU A 258 2.79 -25.86 1.54
N LEU A 259 2.06 -25.18 0.64
CA LEU A 259 1.78 -23.74 0.76
C LEU A 259 1.07 -23.40 2.08
N TYR A 260 0.08 -24.21 2.47
CA TYR A 260 -0.61 -24.09 3.75
C TYR A 260 0.35 -24.17 4.94
N SER A 261 1.28 -25.13 4.90
CA SER A 261 2.28 -25.29 5.95
C SER A 261 3.27 -24.12 6.04
N ILE A 262 3.57 -23.47 4.90
CA ILE A 262 4.48 -22.33 4.80
C ILE A 262 3.80 -21.08 5.37
N TYR A 263 2.64 -20.67 4.84
CA TYR A 263 2.04 -19.40 5.28
C TYR A 263 1.53 -19.47 6.72
N LYS A 264 1.16 -20.65 7.25
CA LYS A 264 0.74 -20.80 8.65
C LYS A 264 1.81 -20.29 9.63
N LYS A 265 3.09 -20.51 9.30
CA LYS A 265 4.24 -20.10 10.11
C LYS A 265 4.58 -18.62 10.01
N ILE A 266 4.09 -17.91 8.99
CA ILE A 266 4.43 -16.51 8.72
C ILE A 266 3.46 -15.58 9.45
N ASN A 267 3.97 -14.78 10.39
CA ASN A 267 3.21 -13.79 11.17
C ASN A 267 3.05 -12.46 10.44
N SER A 268 4.08 -12.02 9.73
CA SER A 268 4.06 -10.79 8.96
C SER A 268 4.80 -10.98 7.64
N VAL A 269 4.38 -10.23 6.64
CA VAL A 269 5.08 -10.09 5.36
C VAL A 269 5.23 -8.62 5.07
N ALA A 270 6.46 -8.20 4.80
CA ALA A 270 6.78 -6.88 4.28
C ALA A 270 7.41 -6.98 2.88
N PHE A 271 7.07 -6.03 2.04
CA PHE A 271 7.72 -5.77 0.75
C PHE A 271 8.29 -4.37 0.81
N SER A 272 9.54 -4.20 0.41
CA SER A 272 10.14 -2.89 0.31
C SER A 272 11.00 -2.77 -0.93
N LEU A 273 11.24 -1.53 -1.31
CA LEU A 273 11.93 -1.20 -2.54
C LEU A 273 12.87 -0.04 -2.25
N LYS A 274 14.09 -0.16 -2.76
CA LYS A 274 15.05 0.94 -2.83
C LYS A 274 15.24 1.31 -4.28
N MET A 275 14.97 2.58 -4.57
CA MET A 275 15.14 3.14 -5.91
C MET A 275 16.37 4.03 -5.89
N SER A 276 17.39 3.68 -6.68
CA SER A 276 18.61 4.45 -6.83
C SER A 276 19.00 4.50 -8.32
N ASP A 277 20.26 4.21 -8.66
CA ASP A 277 20.64 3.92 -10.05
C ASP A 277 20.10 2.55 -10.50
N GLU A 278 19.89 1.63 -9.55
CA GLU A 278 19.25 0.32 -9.74
C GLU A 278 18.01 0.15 -8.84
N LEU A 279 17.16 -0.83 -9.17
CA LEU A 279 15.98 -1.19 -8.41
C LEU A 279 16.28 -2.41 -7.53
N GLU A 280 16.26 -2.24 -6.22
CA GLU A 280 16.36 -3.34 -5.26
C GLU A 280 14.99 -3.60 -4.65
N ILE A 281 14.54 -4.85 -4.64
CA ILE A 281 13.27 -5.28 -4.03
C ILE A 281 13.59 -6.31 -2.97
N VAL A 282 13.06 -6.11 -1.77
CA VAL A 282 13.21 -7.04 -0.64
C VAL A 282 11.83 -7.45 -0.17
N MET A 283 11.65 -8.75 0.09
CA MET A 283 10.49 -9.24 0.83
C MET A 283 11.00 -9.93 2.11
N GLN A 284 10.41 -9.55 3.24
CA GLN A 284 10.78 -9.97 4.58
C GLN A 284 9.59 -10.68 5.22
N ASN A 285 9.85 -11.78 5.91
CA ASN A 285 8.82 -12.56 6.61
C ASN A 285 9.23 -12.69 8.08
N GLU A 286 8.32 -12.38 9.01
CA GLU A 286 8.48 -12.76 10.43
C GLU A 286 7.76 -14.08 10.65
N CYS A 287 8.40 -15.03 11.35
CA CYS A 287 7.87 -16.38 11.55
C CYS A 287 7.56 -16.62 13.05
N GLU A 288 6.61 -17.50 13.37
CA GLU A 288 6.48 -18.01 14.74
C GLU A 288 7.73 -18.81 15.11
N ASP A 289 8.33 -18.49 16.26
CA ASP A 289 9.38 -19.33 16.84
C ASP A 289 8.80 -20.72 17.12
N ILE A 290 9.36 -21.77 16.52
CA ILE A 290 8.89 -23.16 16.67
C ILE A 290 9.24 -23.74 18.07
N ASN A 291 9.75 -22.93 19.00
CA ASN A 291 10.10 -23.39 20.34
C ASN A 291 9.09 -22.91 21.38
N SER A 292 8.01 -23.68 21.53
CA SER A 292 7.26 -23.82 22.79
C SER A 292 6.88 -25.28 23.01
#